data_AF-A0A932VE02-F1
#
_entry.id   AF-A0A932VE02-F1
#
_cell.length_a   1.000
_cell.length_b   1.000
_cell.length_c   1.000
_cell.angle_alpha   90.00
_cell.angle_beta   90.00
_cell.angle_gamma   90.00
#
_symmetry.space_group_name_H-M   'P 1'
#
loop_
_entity.id
_entity.type
_entity.pdbx_description
1 polymer ?
#
loop_
_entity_poly.entity_id
_entity_poly.type
_entity_poly.pdbx_seq_one_letter_code
_entity_poly.pdbx_strand_id
1 'polypeptide(L)'
;MSLAKLAELRTLITPRKRESFVFSEFQNGIPRGAVTELSGAHGSGKTRMALKLIAENPSVHVAWVEDQFTAYPCAFPQQGVQLGRVLFAEAEDQALWTANQMLRSGIFGIVVINTRPLEQIELRRLQLAAEQANTAVLLLSEDPTIEGAWPIALQLQINRGSPRRLK
;
A
#
# COMPACT_ATOMS: atom_id res chain seq x y z
N MET A 1 -3.93 -41.10 -9.96
CA MET A 1 -4.48 -39.73 -9.79
C MET A 1 -4.61 -39.12 -11.18
N SER A 2 -5.80 -38.79 -11.67
CA SER A 2 -6.00 -38.40 -13.08
C SER A 2 -5.41 -37.02 -13.40
N LEU A 3 -4.99 -36.81 -14.64
CA LEU A 3 -4.45 -35.53 -15.13
C LEU A 3 -5.45 -34.36 -14.95
N ALA A 4 -6.75 -34.62 -15.04
CA ALA A 4 -7.81 -33.64 -14.77
C ALA A 4 -7.81 -33.18 -13.30
N LYS A 5 -7.63 -34.09 -12.35
CA LYS A 5 -7.56 -33.78 -10.91
C LYS A 5 -6.31 -32.98 -10.56
N LEU A 6 -5.20 -33.24 -11.26
CA LEU A 6 -3.98 -32.44 -11.16
C LEU A 6 -4.12 -31.03 -11.74
N ALA A 7 -4.92 -30.85 -12.80
CA ALA A 7 -5.22 -29.54 -13.38
C ALA A 7 -6.15 -28.70 -12.49
N GLU A 8 -7.17 -29.31 -11.87
CA GLU A 8 -8.01 -28.68 -10.85
C GLU A 8 -7.21 -28.32 -9.59
N LEU A 9 -6.36 -29.21 -9.09
CA LEU A 9 -5.47 -28.89 -7.97
C LEU A 9 -4.49 -27.78 -8.34
N ARG A 10 -3.92 -27.79 -9.56
CA ARG A 10 -3.05 -26.71 -10.03
C ARG A 10 -3.78 -25.38 -10.10
N THR A 11 -5.03 -25.33 -10.54
CA THR A 11 -5.81 -24.07 -10.57
C THR A 11 -6.16 -23.57 -9.18
N LEU A 12 -6.36 -24.47 -8.21
CA LEU A 12 -6.59 -24.12 -6.79
C LEU A 12 -5.33 -23.64 -6.06
N ILE A 13 -4.14 -24.12 -6.46
CA ILE A 13 -2.85 -23.83 -5.80
C ILE A 13 -2.04 -22.78 -6.59
N THR A 14 -2.43 -22.45 -7.83
CA THR A 14 -1.79 -21.38 -8.58
C THR A 14 -2.06 -20.07 -7.85
N PRO A 15 -1.02 -19.36 -7.37
CA PRO A 15 -1.23 -18.09 -6.71
C PRO A 15 -1.97 -17.17 -7.69
N ARG A 16 -3.16 -16.71 -7.28
CA ARG A 16 -3.97 -15.81 -8.10
C ARG A 16 -3.12 -14.59 -8.39
N LYS A 17 -2.81 -14.34 -9.67
CA LYS A 17 -2.02 -13.17 -10.07
C LYS A 17 -2.81 -11.93 -9.63
N ARG A 18 -2.31 -11.23 -8.60
CA ARG A 18 -2.93 -10.00 -8.11
C ARG A 18 -2.91 -8.98 -9.24
N GLU A 19 -4.02 -8.26 -9.41
CA GLU A 19 -4.00 -7.06 -10.24
C GLU A 19 -3.06 -6.03 -9.61
N SER A 20 -2.39 -5.22 -10.41
CA SER A 20 -1.52 -4.15 -9.93
C SER A 20 -1.95 -2.82 -10.51
N PHE A 21 -1.83 -1.77 -9.71
CA PHE A 21 -1.83 -0.41 -10.22
C PHE A 21 -0.60 -0.18 -11.07
N VAL A 22 -0.77 0.53 -12.19
CA VAL A 22 0.34 0.92 -13.04
C VAL A 22 1.24 1.85 -12.24
N PHE A 23 2.55 1.62 -12.30
CA PHE A 23 3.51 2.47 -11.63
C PHE A 23 4.82 2.56 -12.40
N SER A 24 5.22 3.75 -12.83
CA SER A 24 6.41 3.92 -13.68
C SER A 24 7.71 3.56 -12.97
N GLU A 25 7.75 3.69 -11.64
CA GLU A 25 8.95 3.47 -10.83
C GLU A 25 9.18 1.99 -10.51
N PHE A 26 8.20 1.13 -10.76
CA PHE A 26 8.32 -0.30 -10.53
C PHE A 26 7.54 -1.08 -11.59
N GLN A 27 8.25 -1.76 -12.50
CA GLN A 27 7.70 -2.39 -13.70
C GLN A 27 6.50 -3.32 -13.45
N ASN A 28 6.45 -4.00 -12.30
CA ASN A 28 5.36 -4.92 -11.95
C ASN A 28 4.14 -4.22 -11.32
N GLY A 29 4.19 -2.90 -11.16
CA GLY A 29 3.16 -2.09 -10.53
C GLY A 29 3.02 -2.34 -9.03
N ILE A 30 2.08 -1.63 -8.41
CA ILE A 30 1.76 -1.80 -6.99
C ILE A 30 0.60 -2.78 -6.86
N PRO A 31 0.77 -3.92 -6.17
CA PRO A 31 -0.27 -4.94 -6.10
C PRO A 31 -1.51 -4.43 -5.36
N ARG A 32 -2.67 -4.69 -5.94
CA ARG A 32 -3.97 -4.57 -5.26
C ARG A 32 -4.18 -5.72 -4.28
N GLY A 33 -5.02 -5.48 -3.30
CA GLY A 33 -5.33 -6.45 -2.26
C GLY A 33 -4.10 -6.84 -1.45
N ALA A 34 -3.21 -5.88 -1.19
CA ALA A 34 -1.94 -6.16 -0.53
C ALA A 34 -1.35 -4.92 0.12
N VAL A 35 -0.53 -5.16 1.15
CA VAL A 35 0.33 -4.16 1.78
C VAL A 35 1.64 -4.08 1.01
N THR A 36 1.94 -2.87 0.56
CA THR A 36 3.24 -2.45 0.06
C THR A 36 3.87 -1.50 1.08
N GLU A 37 5.05 -1.86 1.57
CA GLU A 37 5.81 -0.99 2.46
C GLU A 37 6.76 -0.10 1.65
N LEU A 38 6.69 1.20 1.88
CA LEU A 38 7.64 2.20 1.40
C LEU A 38 8.49 2.63 2.58
N SER A 39 9.72 2.10 2.68
CA SER A 39 10.62 2.37 3.81
C SER A 39 11.73 3.35 3.44
N GLY A 40 12.31 4.03 4.43
CA GLY A 40 13.47 4.90 4.25
C GLY A 40 13.43 6.13 5.16
N ALA A 41 14.55 6.80 5.36
CA ALA A 41 14.68 7.91 6.31
C ALA A 41 13.65 9.05 6.09
N HIS A 42 13.47 9.89 7.11
CA HIS A 42 12.71 11.13 6.96
C HIS A 42 13.26 11.96 5.77
N GLY A 43 12.36 12.48 4.93
CA GLY A 43 12.76 13.22 3.72
C GLY A 43 13.43 12.39 2.61
N SER A 44 13.32 11.06 2.63
CA SER A 44 13.83 10.19 1.54
C SER A 44 13.01 10.27 0.24
N GLY A 45 11.76 10.73 0.33
CA GLY A 45 10.85 10.86 -0.82
C GLY A 45 9.65 9.89 -0.80
N LYS A 46 9.41 9.16 0.29
CA LYS A 46 8.27 8.23 0.44
C LYS A 46 6.93 8.85 0.02
N THR A 47 6.62 10.03 0.55
CA THR A 47 5.39 10.79 0.22
C THR A 47 5.33 11.10 -1.28
N ARG A 48 6.43 11.53 -1.89
CA ARG A 48 6.51 11.79 -3.33
C ARG A 48 6.26 10.53 -4.15
N MET A 49 6.79 9.40 -3.71
CA MET A 49 6.58 8.08 -4.35
C MET A 49 5.08 7.69 -4.31
N ALA A 50 4.43 7.84 -3.15
CA ALA A 50 3.00 7.61 -3.00
C ALA A 50 2.16 8.55 -3.89
N LEU A 51 2.49 9.85 -3.90
CA LEU A 51 1.81 10.84 -4.76
C LEU A 51 1.96 10.53 -6.24
N LYS A 52 3.14 10.07 -6.68
CA LYS A 52 3.37 9.67 -8.07
C LYS A 52 2.48 8.48 -8.47
N LEU A 53 2.36 7.47 -7.61
CA LEU A 53 1.43 6.36 -7.84
C LEU A 53 -0.01 6.87 -7.99
N ILE A 54 -0.44 7.76 -7.11
CA ILE A 54 -1.80 8.32 -7.12
C ILE A 54 -2.04 9.13 -8.41
N ALA A 55 -1.08 9.95 -8.83
CA ALA A 55 -1.17 10.76 -10.04
C ALA A 55 -1.25 9.90 -11.31
N GLU A 56 -0.54 8.78 -11.36
CA GLU A 56 -0.59 7.81 -12.46
C GLU A 56 -1.88 6.97 -12.49
N ASN A 57 -2.67 7.00 -11.41
CA ASN A 57 -3.93 6.26 -11.28
C ASN A 57 -5.09 7.22 -10.94
N PRO A 58 -5.40 8.20 -11.81
CA PRO A 58 -6.25 9.33 -11.45
C PRO A 58 -7.69 8.92 -11.11
N SER A 59 -8.22 7.83 -11.65
CA SER A 59 -9.61 7.38 -11.40
C SER A 59 -9.85 6.82 -10.00
N VAL A 60 -8.81 6.69 -9.17
CA VAL A 60 -8.87 6.01 -7.89
C VAL A 60 -9.11 7.00 -6.75
N HIS A 61 -10.05 6.66 -5.85
CA HIS A 61 -10.19 7.33 -4.57
C HIS A 61 -9.13 6.85 -3.58
N VAL A 62 -8.56 7.79 -2.83
CA VAL A 62 -7.46 7.55 -1.88
C VAL A 62 -7.89 7.96 -0.48
N ALA A 63 -7.61 7.11 0.51
CA ALA A 63 -7.59 7.53 1.90
C ALA A 63 -6.13 7.72 2.34
N TRP A 64 -5.86 8.81 3.03
CA TRP A 64 -4.55 9.16 3.58
C TRP A 64 -4.69 9.27 5.09
N VAL A 65 -4.22 8.25 5.79
CA VAL A 65 -4.40 8.08 7.24
C VAL A 65 -3.07 8.27 7.94
N GLU A 66 -3.05 9.14 8.94
CA GLU A 66 -1.86 9.39 9.76
C GLU A 66 -2.21 9.41 11.26
N ASP A 67 -1.25 9.06 12.12
CA ASP A 67 -1.37 9.29 13.56
C ASP A 67 -1.49 10.79 13.86
N GLN A 68 -0.63 11.58 13.22
CA GLN A 68 -0.63 13.05 13.24
C GLN A 68 -0.37 13.55 11.82
N PHE A 69 -1.01 14.64 11.42
CA PHE A 69 -0.87 15.18 10.07
C PHE A 69 0.57 15.65 9.81
N THR A 70 1.23 14.95 8.89
CA THR A 70 2.50 15.39 8.29
C THR A 70 2.34 15.70 6.81
N ALA A 71 1.31 15.16 6.15
CA ALA A 71 0.99 15.55 4.79
C ALA A 71 0.65 17.04 4.69
N TYR A 72 1.15 17.65 3.62
CA TYR A 72 0.79 19.01 3.24
C TYR A 72 -0.10 18.95 2.00
N PRO A 73 -1.44 19.00 2.14
CA PRO A 73 -2.38 18.81 1.01
C PRO A 73 -2.11 19.75 -0.17
N CYS A 74 -1.64 20.98 0.07
CA CYS A 74 -1.33 21.94 -0.99
C CYS A 74 -0.20 21.47 -1.95
N ALA A 75 0.65 20.52 -1.54
CA ALA A 75 1.67 19.92 -2.42
C ALA A 75 1.13 18.85 -3.37
N PHE A 76 -0.07 18.31 -3.13
CA PHE A 76 -0.63 17.20 -3.91
C PHE A 76 -0.95 17.62 -5.35
N PRO A 77 -1.60 18.77 -5.63
CA PRO A 77 -1.81 19.24 -7.00
C PRO A 77 -0.50 19.48 -7.76
N GLN A 78 0.58 19.87 -7.07
CA GLN A 78 1.90 20.07 -7.68
C GLN A 78 2.52 18.76 -8.17
N GLN A 79 2.06 17.61 -7.66
CA GLN A 79 2.41 16.28 -8.14
C GLN A 79 1.35 15.67 -9.08
N GLY A 80 0.35 16.46 -9.51
CA GLY A 80 -0.72 16.00 -10.41
C GLY A 80 -1.88 15.27 -9.71
N VAL A 81 -1.95 15.30 -8.37
CA VAL A 81 -3.02 14.65 -7.61
C VAL A 81 -4.19 15.59 -7.40
N GLN A 82 -5.39 15.14 -7.76
CA GLN A 82 -6.65 15.88 -7.55
C GLN A 82 -7.14 15.72 -6.12
N LEU A 83 -7.16 16.82 -5.34
CA LEU A 83 -7.54 16.79 -3.92
C LEU A 83 -8.97 16.27 -3.67
N GLY A 84 -9.91 16.49 -4.60
CA GLY A 84 -11.29 16.00 -4.47
C GLY A 84 -11.43 14.46 -4.43
N ARG A 85 -10.33 13.73 -4.63
CA ARG A 85 -10.29 12.25 -4.57
C ARG A 85 -9.52 11.73 -3.36
N VAL A 86 -8.96 12.60 -2.52
CA VAL A 86 -8.16 12.24 -1.35
C VAL A 86 -8.92 12.60 -0.08
N LEU A 87 -9.26 11.58 0.72
CA LEU A 87 -9.74 11.76 2.09
C LEU A 87 -8.55 11.74 3.03
N PHE A 88 -8.33 12.82 3.78
CA PHE A 88 -7.32 12.90 4.83
C PHE A 88 -7.96 12.55 6.18
N ALA A 89 -7.29 11.72 6.97
CA ALA A 89 -7.71 11.36 8.32
C ALA A 89 -6.51 11.38 9.27
N GLU A 90 -6.58 12.26 10.26
CA GLU A 90 -5.73 12.20 11.46
C GLU A 90 -6.47 11.37 12.50
N ALA A 91 -5.80 10.37 13.04
CA ALA A 91 -6.45 9.34 13.83
C ALA A 91 -5.70 8.99 15.13
N GLU A 92 -4.73 9.79 15.54
CA GLU A 92 -3.96 9.60 16.79
C GLU A 92 -3.49 8.14 16.95
N ASP A 93 -3.93 7.45 18.01
CA ASP A 93 -3.60 6.04 18.29
C ASP A 93 -4.47 5.03 17.52
N GLN A 94 -5.48 5.50 16.79
CA GLN A 94 -6.45 4.72 16.03
C GLN A 94 -6.16 4.69 14.51
N ALA A 95 -4.96 5.04 14.04
CA ALA A 95 -4.67 5.03 12.60
C ALA A 95 -4.89 3.67 11.93
N LEU A 96 -4.47 2.58 12.56
CA LEU A 96 -4.71 1.23 12.03
C LEU A 96 -6.20 0.86 12.03
N TRP A 97 -6.95 1.24 13.07
CA TRP A 97 -8.40 1.04 13.10
C TRP A 97 -9.08 1.85 11.99
N THR A 98 -8.71 3.12 11.83
CA THR A 98 -9.22 4.02 10.79
C THR A 98 -8.93 3.48 9.40
N ALA A 99 -7.70 3.00 9.15
CA ALA A 99 -7.35 2.36 7.88
C ALA A 99 -8.22 1.13 7.61
N ASN A 100 -8.50 0.29 8.61
CA ASN A 100 -9.42 -0.85 8.46
C ASN A 100 -10.84 -0.40 8.12
N GLN A 101 -11.31 0.72 8.67
CA GLN A 101 -12.62 1.29 8.30
C GLN A 101 -12.64 1.75 6.84
N MET A 102 -11.55 2.37 6.36
CA MET A 102 -11.41 2.75 4.95
C MET A 102 -11.42 1.52 4.04
N LEU A 103 -10.69 0.46 4.39
CA LEU A 103 -10.68 -0.80 3.65
C LEU A 103 -12.08 -1.44 3.59
N ARG A 104 -12.78 -1.50 4.73
CA ARG A 104 -14.13 -2.08 4.83
C ARG A 104 -15.19 -1.30 4.05
N SER A 105 -14.97 -0.02 3.79
CA SER A 105 -15.90 0.81 3.01
C SER A 105 -16.02 0.38 1.55
N GLY A 106 -14.97 -0.24 0.98
CA GLY A 106 -14.89 -0.56 -0.45
C GLY A 106 -14.79 0.65 -1.39
N ILE A 107 -14.68 1.88 -0.85
CA ILE A 107 -14.63 3.11 -1.66
C ILE A 107 -13.22 3.36 -2.21
N PHE A 108 -12.20 3.06 -1.40
CA PHE A 108 -10.81 3.46 -1.69
C PHE A 108 -10.05 2.35 -2.40
N GLY A 109 -9.49 2.69 -3.56
CA GLY A 109 -8.59 1.78 -4.27
C GLY A 109 -7.17 1.80 -3.73
N ILE A 110 -6.76 2.90 -3.07
CA ILE A 110 -5.48 3.05 -2.38
C ILE A 110 -5.72 3.60 -0.98
N VAL A 111 -5.11 3.00 0.04
CA VAL A 111 -5.05 3.53 1.41
C VAL A 111 -3.59 3.74 1.78
N VAL A 112 -3.21 4.99 2.03
CA VAL A 112 -1.88 5.36 2.53
C VAL A 112 -1.94 5.45 4.04
N ILE A 113 -0.98 4.84 4.73
CA ILE A 113 -0.90 4.82 6.20
C ILE A 113 0.49 5.30 6.61
N ASN A 114 0.54 6.35 7.43
CA ASN A 114 1.74 6.82 8.12
C ASN A 114 1.49 6.74 9.62
N THR A 115 2.01 5.70 10.26
CA THR A 115 1.73 5.39 11.66
C THR A 115 3.01 4.87 12.32
N ARG A 116 2.97 4.72 13.65
CA ARG A 116 4.01 4.00 14.40
C ARG A 116 4.36 2.64 13.76
N PRO A 117 5.55 2.07 14.07
CA PRO A 117 5.84 0.70 13.69
C PRO A 117 4.73 -0.27 14.11
N LEU A 118 4.32 -1.12 13.18
CA LEU A 118 3.28 -2.12 13.38
C LEU A 118 3.89 -3.46 13.78
N GLU A 119 3.23 -4.15 14.72
CA GLU A 119 3.63 -5.49 15.09
C GLU A 119 3.25 -6.52 14.01
N GLN A 120 3.87 -7.70 14.05
CA GLN A 120 3.63 -8.75 13.05
C GLN A 120 2.16 -9.16 12.95
N ILE A 121 1.43 -9.20 14.08
CA ILE A 121 0.01 -9.55 14.10
C ILE A 121 -0.86 -8.44 13.49
N GLU A 122 -0.48 -7.18 13.69
CA GLU A 122 -1.14 -6.01 13.11
C GLU A 122 -0.95 -6.00 11.58
N LEU A 123 0.29 -6.21 11.12
CA LEU A 123 0.62 -6.33 9.69
C LEU A 123 -0.14 -7.48 9.02
N ARG A 124 -0.25 -8.63 9.68
CA ARG A 124 -0.99 -9.78 9.13
C ARG A 124 -2.49 -9.49 9.01
N ARG A 125 -3.08 -8.83 10.01
CA ARG A 125 -4.49 -8.43 9.96
C ARG A 125 -4.73 -7.39 8.87
N LEU A 126 -3.83 -6.41 8.74
CA LEU A 126 -3.89 -5.40 7.69
C LEU A 126 -3.78 -6.01 6.29
N GLN A 127 -2.88 -6.98 6.09
CA GLN A 127 -2.76 -7.70 4.82
C GLN A 127 -4.05 -8.45 4.47
N LEU A 128 -4.66 -9.16 5.43
CA LEU A 128 -5.94 -9.84 5.20
C LEU A 128 -7.07 -8.86 4.88
N ALA A 129 -7.12 -7.72 5.58
CA ALA A 129 -8.10 -6.67 5.31
C ALA A 129 -7.92 -6.06 3.89
N ALA A 130 -6.66 -5.82 3.49
CA ALA A 130 -6.33 -5.36 2.15
C ALA A 130 -6.80 -6.36 1.09
N GLU A 131 -6.48 -7.66 1.27
CA GLU A 131 -6.90 -8.74 0.38
C GLU A 131 -8.42 -8.81 0.23
N GLN A 132 -9.17 -8.75 1.34
CA GLN A 132 -10.63 -8.78 1.33
C GLN A 132 -11.24 -7.57 0.61
N ALA A 133 -10.65 -6.39 0.76
CA ALA A 133 -11.11 -5.15 0.12
C ALA A 133 -10.65 -5.03 -1.36
N ASN A 134 -9.71 -5.87 -1.81
CA ASN A 134 -8.98 -5.70 -3.07
C ASN A 134 -8.34 -4.30 -3.21
N THR A 135 -7.91 -3.72 -2.09
CA THR A 135 -7.34 -2.36 -2.00
C THR A 135 -5.83 -2.44 -1.85
N ALA A 136 -5.08 -1.55 -2.52
CA ALA A 136 -3.65 -1.42 -2.28
C ALA A 136 -3.42 -0.59 -1.01
N VAL A 137 -2.63 -1.11 -0.08
CA VAL A 137 -2.20 -0.37 1.11
C VAL A 137 -0.76 0.06 0.94
N LEU A 138 -0.48 1.35 1.09
CA LEU A 138 0.89 1.87 1.18
C LEU A 138 1.20 2.17 2.64
N LEU A 139 2.09 1.38 3.25
CA LEU A 139 2.61 1.64 4.59
C LEU A 139 3.89 2.47 4.47
N LEU A 140 3.90 3.69 5.01
CA LEU A 140 5.09 4.52 5.06
C LEU A 140 5.84 4.24 6.36
N SER A 141 7.09 3.79 6.26
CA SER A 141 7.94 3.48 7.42
C SER A 141 9.30 4.17 7.30
N GLU A 142 9.94 4.47 8.44
CA GLU A 142 11.33 4.96 8.42
C GLU A 142 12.30 3.81 8.24
N ASP A 143 12.18 2.81 9.10
CA ASP A 143 12.93 1.57 9.02
C ASP A 143 12.09 0.48 8.33
N PRO A 144 12.70 -0.31 7.44
CA PRO A 144 12.00 -1.45 6.85
C PRO A 144 11.64 -2.46 7.94
N THR A 145 10.41 -2.97 7.88
CA THR A 145 10.05 -4.20 8.58
C THR A 145 11.02 -5.30 8.16
N ILE A 146 11.51 -6.13 9.10
CA ILE A 146 12.53 -7.16 8.84
C ILE A 146 12.26 -7.90 7.52
N GLU A 147 13.31 -7.98 6.69
CA GLU A 147 13.29 -8.62 5.38
C GLU A 147 12.69 -10.04 5.49
N GLY A 148 11.68 -10.33 4.65
CA GLY A 148 10.99 -11.61 4.70
C GLY A 148 9.85 -11.70 5.73
N ALA A 149 9.39 -10.57 6.30
CA ALA A 149 8.09 -10.51 6.97
C ALA A 149 6.99 -10.96 5.99
N TRP A 150 6.61 -12.23 6.09
CA TRP A 150 5.57 -12.92 5.32
C TRP A 150 4.26 -12.15 5.06
N PRO A 151 3.77 -11.24 5.93
CA PRO A 151 2.55 -10.49 5.64
C PRO A 151 2.71 -9.34 4.64
N ILE A 152 3.92 -8.86 4.30
CA ILE A 152 4.09 -7.74 3.36
C ILE A 152 4.36 -8.28 1.96
N ALA A 153 3.47 -7.97 1.01
CA ALA A 153 3.58 -8.51 -0.34
C ALA A 153 4.71 -7.86 -1.17
N LEU A 154 5.04 -6.60 -0.87
CA LEU A 154 6.08 -5.84 -1.55
C LEU A 154 6.75 -4.85 -0.58
N GLN A 155 8.07 -4.89 -0.48
CA GLN A 155 8.86 -3.92 0.28
C GLN A 155 9.75 -3.14 -0.69
N LEU A 156 9.60 -1.80 -0.69
CA LEU A 156 10.40 -0.88 -1.49
C LEU A 156 11.15 0.08 -0.56
N GLN A 157 12.47 0.01 -0.60
CA GLN A 157 13.33 0.99 0.06
C GLN A 157 13.48 2.22 -0.84
N ILE A 158 13.14 3.38 -0.27
CA ILE A 158 13.17 4.67 -0.92
C ILE A 158 14.41 5.42 -0.45
N ASN A 159 15.30 5.70 -1.41
CA ASN A 159 16.41 6.63 -1.25
C ASN A 159 16.16 7.84 -2.16
N ARG A 160 16.92 8.93 -2.02
CA ARG A 160 16.91 10.03 -3.00
C ARG A 160 17.47 9.51 -4.34
N GLY A 161 16.62 8.88 -5.15
CA GLY A 161 16.94 8.06 -6.33
C GLY A 161 15.78 7.10 -6.67
N SER A 162 15.98 6.15 -7.59
CA SER A 162 14.95 5.15 -7.94
C SER A 162 14.68 4.19 -6.77
N PRO A 163 13.43 3.73 -6.57
CA PRO A 163 13.10 2.81 -5.48
C PRO A 163 13.81 1.47 -5.68
N ARG A 164 14.30 0.88 -4.58
CA ARG A 164 14.95 -0.43 -4.59
C ARG A 164 14.08 -1.43 -3.85
N ARG A 165 13.76 -2.54 -4.50
CA ARG A 165 13.07 -3.66 -3.84
C ARG A 165 13.99 -4.33 -2.82
N LEU A 166 13.49 -4.57 -1.60
CA LEU A 166 14.13 -5.44 -0.61
C LEU A 166 13.84 -6.91 -0.99
N LYS A 167 14.85 -7.78 -0.89
CA LYS A 167 14.81 -9.11 -1.53
C LYS A 167 14.03 -10.12 -0.71
#